data_AF-A0A8I1P9I9-F1
#
_entry.id   AF-A0A8I1P9I9-F1
#
_cell.length_a   1.000
_cell.length_b   1.000
_cell.length_c   1.000
_cell.angle_alpha   90.00
_cell.angle_beta   90.00
_cell.angle_gamma   90.00
#
_symmetry.space_group_name_H-M   'P 1'
#
loop_
_entity.id
_entity.type
_entity.pdbx_description
1 polymer ?
#
loop_
_entity_poly.entity_id
_entity_poly.type
_entity_poly.pdbx_seq_one_letter_code
_entity_poly.pdbx_strand_id
1 'polypeptide(L)'
;MVIDGAENCAYDVFAATDDEFALFFPAEGQDIAFIDEIRGEGEAADAAFLRLWQRPVEKKTMQGLHGTIFYDLDHKKQFYPNRRDGDLTDGRARRRR
;
A
#
# COMPACT_ATOMS: atom_id res chain seq x y z
N MET A 1 1.06 -2.29 -4.58
CA MET A 1 0.47 -3.60 -4.23
C MET A 1 -0.63 -3.39 -3.21
N VAL A 2 -1.68 -4.20 -3.24
CA VAL A 2 -2.73 -4.20 -2.21
C VAL A 2 -2.66 -5.52 -1.44
N ILE A 3 -2.73 -5.45 -0.11
CA ILE A 3 -2.83 -6.61 0.78
C ILE A 3 -4.15 -6.51 1.53
N ASP A 4 -5.02 -7.49 1.32
CA ASP A 4 -6.31 -7.62 2.02
C ASP A 4 -6.17 -8.53 3.25
N GLY A 5 -7.04 -8.35 4.23
CA GLY A 5 -7.15 -9.13 5.46
C GLY A 5 -7.86 -10.47 5.30
N ALA A 6 -8.50 -10.75 4.16
CA ALA A 6 -9.15 -12.03 3.90
C ALA A 6 -8.15 -13.22 3.96
N GLU A 7 -8.55 -14.37 4.52
CA GLU A 7 -7.67 -15.56 4.63
C GLU A 7 -7.24 -16.10 3.26
N ASN A 8 -8.06 -15.92 2.24
CA ASN A 8 -7.80 -16.28 0.84
C ASN A 8 -7.41 -15.06 -0.02
N CYS A 9 -6.94 -13.97 0.60
CA CYS A 9 -6.55 -12.73 -0.06
C CYS A 9 -5.55 -12.96 -1.20
N ALA A 10 -5.81 -12.34 -2.35
CA ALA A 10 -4.84 -12.20 -3.42
C ALA A 10 -3.90 -11.01 -3.14
N TYR A 11 -2.60 -11.23 -3.30
CA TYR A 11 -1.59 -10.17 -3.19
C TYR A 11 -1.47 -9.44 -4.53
N ASP A 12 -2.44 -8.60 -4.87
CA ASP A 12 -2.52 -8.02 -6.21
C ASP A 12 -1.63 -6.77 -6.37
N VAL A 13 -1.04 -6.65 -7.56
CA VAL A 13 -0.23 -5.51 -7.95
C VAL A 13 -1.00 -4.72 -8.98
N PHE A 14 -0.97 -3.40 -8.84
CA PHE A 14 -1.66 -2.48 -9.73
C PHE A 14 -0.72 -1.36 -10.16
N ALA A 15 -0.98 -0.80 -11.34
CA ALA A 15 -0.31 0.39 -11.82
C ALA A 15 -1.07 1.65 -11.37
N ALA A 16 -0.39 2.53 -10.65
CA ALA A 16 -0.86 3.88 -10.33
C ALA A 16 -0.15 4.90 -11.23
N THR A 17 -0.80 6.04 -11.51
CA THR A 17 -0.06 7.21 -12.04
C THR A 17 0.72 7.90 -10.92
N ASP A 18 1.63 8.80 -11.28
CA ASP A 18 2.39 9.58 -10.30
C ASP A 18 1.48 10.43 -9.41
N ASP A 19 0.43 11.04 -9.98
CA ASP A 19 -0.55 11.84 -9.22
C ASP A 19 -1.33 10.97 -8.21
N GLU A 20 -1.75 9.77 -8.62
CA GLU A 20 -2.46 8.85 -7.72
C GLU A 20 -1.51 8.30 -6.66
N PHE A 21 -0.25 8.04 -7.00
CA PHE A 21 0.77 7.66 -6.05
C PHE A 21 0.98 8.74 -4.99
N ALA A 22 1.08 10.01 -5.39
CA ALA A 22 1.21 11.13 -4.47
C ALA A 22 -0.03 11.31 -3.56
N LEU A 23 -1.22 10.93 -4.03
CA LEU A 23 -2.44 10.91 -3.20
C LEU A 23 -2.40 9.80 -2.15
N PHE A 24 -1.86 8.62 -2.47
CA PHE A 24 -1.80 7.49 -1.54
C PHE A 24 -0.62 7.58 -0.56
N PHE A 25 0.49 8.19 -0.99
CA PHE A 25 1.74 8.26 -0.25
C PHE A 25 2.24 9.72 -0.19
N PRO A 26 1.52 10.62 0.51
CA PRO A 26 1.80 12.06 0.47
C PRO A 26 3.10 12.47 1.17
N ALA A 27 3.59 11.69 2.13
CA ALA A 27 4.80 12.02 2.86
C ALA A 27 6.08 11.53 2.14
N GLU A 28 7.18 12.25 2.30
CA GLU A 28 8.45 11.89 1.68
C GLU A 28 8.91 10.49 2.12
N GLY A 29 9.21 9.63 1.15
CA GLY A 29 9.67 8.26 1.39
C GLY A 29 8.62 7.32 1.98
N GLN A 30 7.36 7.73 2.01
CA GLN A 30 6.24 6.88 2.39
C GLN A 30 5.98 5.84 1.29
N ASP A 31 5.90 4.57 1.67
CA ASP A 31 5.62 3.46 0.77
C ASP A 31 4.61 2.46 1.38
N ILE A 32 4.07 2.77 2.55
CA ILE A 32 2.96 2.07 3.19
C ILE A 32 1.77 3.02 3.34
N ALA A 33 0.58 2.53 3.02
CA ALA A 33 -0.67 3.22 3.27
C ALA A 33 -1.74 2.24 3.77
N PHE A 34 -2.76 2.76 4.45
CA PHE A 34 -3.92 2.00 4.89
C PHE A 34 -5.18 2.56 4.23
N ILE A 35 -6.11 1.70 3.85
CA ILE A 35 -7.28 2.12 3.07
C ILE A 35 -8.15 3.15 3.80
N ASP A 36 -8.25 3.06 5.13
CA ASP A 36 -9.00 4.00 5.94
C ASP A 36 -8.34 5.39 5.97
N GLU A 37 -7.01 5.46 5.89
CA GLU A 37 -6.26 6.72 5.74
C GLU A 37 -6.49 7.32 4.36
N ILE A 38 -6.41 6.52 3.30
CA ILE A 38 -6.69 6.96 1.93
C ILE A 38 -8.11 7.51 1.82
N ARG A 39 -9.10 6.84 2.44
CA ARG A 39 -10.49 7.33 2.48
C ARG A 39 -10.63 8.61 3.32
N GLY A 40 -9.84 8.75 4.37
CA GLY A 40 -9.79 9.94 5.23
C GLY A 40 -9.22 11.18 4.55
N GLU A 41 -8.31 11.01 3.57
CA GLU A 41 -7.75 12.11 2.74
C GLU A 41 -8.80 12.73 1.79
N GLY A 42 -9.95 12.07 1.59
CA GLY A 42 -11.11 12.60 0.90
C GLY A 42 -11.47 11.88 -0.40
N GLU A 43 -12.53 12.37 -1.06
CA GLU A 43 -13.14 11.70 -2.22
C GLU A 43 -12.18 11.49 -3.40
N ALA A 44 -11.22 12.39 -3.59
CA ALA A 44 -10.25 12.28 -4.68
C ALA A 44 -9.35 11.05 -4.53
N ALA A 45 -8.90 10.76 -3.31
CA ALA A 45 -8.05 9.62 -2.98
C ALA A 45 -8.84 8.31 -3.05
N ASP A 46 -10.07 8.28 -2.53
CA ASP A 46 -10.94 7.10 -2.66
C ASP A 46 -11.28 6.81 -4.13
N ALA A 47 -11.60 7.83 -4.93
CA ALA A 47 -11.83 7.66 -6.36
C ALA A 47 -10.57 7.18 -7.12
N ALA A 48 -9.38 7.66 -6.73
CA ALA A 48 -8.12 7.16 -7.27
C ALA A 48 -7.92 5.68 -6.94
N PHE A 49 -8.22 5.27 -5.71
CA PHE A 49 -8.13 3.88 -5.30
C PHE A 49 -9.09 2.99 -6.12
N LEU A 50 -10.32 3.43 -6.37
CA LEU A 50 -11.26 2.69 -7.23
C LEU A 50 -10.75 2.54 -8.67
N ARG A 51 -10.07 3.55 -9.24
CA ARG A 51 -9.42 3.45 -10.55
C ARG A 51 -8.21 2.52 -10.56
N LEU A 52 -7.54 2.36 -9.43
CA LEU A 52 -6.38 1.46 -9.29
C LEU A 52 -6.76 0.01 -9.60
N TRP A 53 -7.92 -0.45 -9.12
CA TRP A 53 -8.44 -1.81 -9.35
C TRP A 53 -8.60 -2.18 -10.83
N GLN A 54 -8.74 -1.19 -11.71
CA GLN A 54 -8.92 -1.41 -13.15
C GLN A 54 -7.60 -1.65 -13.89
N ARG A 55 -6.45 -1.54 -13.21
CA ARG A 55 -5.10 -1.64 -13.79
C ARG A 55 -4.24 -2.70 -13.10
N PRO A 56 -4.67 -3.97 -13.06
CA PRO A 56 -3.85 -5.04 -12.52
C PRO A 56 -2.58 -5.24 -13.36
N VAL A 57 -1.48 -5.56 -12.69
CA VAL A 57 -0.18 -5.81 -13.29
C VAL A 57 0.27 -7.23 -12.96
N GLU A 58 0.73 -7.95 -13.98
CA GLU A 58 1.33 -9.26 -13.77
C GLU A 58 2.65 -9.13 -13.01
N LYS A 59 2.76 -9.81 -11.87
CA LYS A 59 3.98 -9.79 -11.03
C LYS A 59 5.25 -10.16 -11.79
N LYS A 60 5.14 -11.02 -12.80
CA LYS A 60 6.26 -11.50 -13.61
C LYS A 60 6.83 -10.42 -14.53
N THR A 61 6.03 -9.41 -14.88
CA THR A 61 6.41 -8.32 -15.78
C THR A 61 6.70 -7.01 -15.05
N MET A 62 6.33 -6.93 -13.76
CA MET A 62 6.55 -5.76 -12.92
C MET A 62 8.06 -5.48 -12.73
N GLN A 63 8.43 -4.20 -12.87
CA GLN A 63 9.76 -3.70 -12.55
C GLN A 63 9.69 -2.84 -11.29
N GLY A 64 10.01 -3.45 -10.15
CA GLY A 64 10.00 -2.78 -8.84
C GLY A 64 8.62 -2.62 -8.22
N LEU A 65 8.58 -2.47 -6.90
CA LEU A 65 7.37 -2.22 -6.13
C LEU A 65 7.55 -0.90 -5.38
N HIS A 66 6.72 0.10 -5.71
CA HIS A 66 6.86 1.46 -5.18
C HIS A 66 6.09 1.70 -3.88
N GLY A 67 5.04 0.91 -3.62
CA GLY A 67 4.23 1.08 -2.43
C GLY A 67 3.25 -0.07 -2.17
N THR A 68 2.79 -0.15 -0.93
CA THR A 68 1.87 -1.17 -0.42
C THR A 68 0.70 -0.51 0.30
N ILE A 69 -0.51 -0.89 -0.08
CA ILE A 69 -1.75 -0.46 0.54
C ILE A 69 -2.33 -1.65 1.31
N PHE A 70 -2.61 -1.45 2.60
CA PHE A 70 -3.29 -2.42 3.44
C PHE A 70 -4.80 -2.16 3.45
N TYR A 71 -5.59 -3.19 3.13
CA TYR A 71 -7.06 -3.16 3.16
C TYR A 71 -7.56 -3.96 4.36
N ASP A 72 -8.40 -3.35 5.20
CA ASP A 72 -8.98 -3.95 6.42
C ASP A 72 -7.96 -4.60 7.38
N LEU A 73 -6.76 -4.00 7.48
CA LEU A 73 -5.62 -4.50 8.26
C LEU A 73 -5.08 -3.45 9.26
N ASP A 74 -5.97 -2.64 9.84
CA ASP A 74 -5.61 -1.51 10.71
C ASP A 74 -4.76 -1.88 11.92
N HIS A 75 -4.92 -3.10 12.43
CA HIS A 75 -4.10 -3.61 13.53
C HIS A 75 -2.59 -3.61 13.20
N LYS A 76 -2.21 -3.56 11.92
CA LYS A 76 -0.79 -3.49 11.49
C LYS A 76 -0.21 -2.09 11.55
N LYS A 77 -1.02 -1.03 11.68
CA LYS A 77 -0.56 0.37 11.73
C LYS A 77 0.51 0.63 12.78
N GLN A 78 0.39 -0.05 13.93
CA GLN A 78 1.35 0.05 15.04
C GLN A 78 2.78 -0.36 14.65
N PHE A 79 2.94 -1.18 13.61
CA PHE A 79 4.26 -1.63 13.16
C PHE A 79 4.91 -0.66 12.17
N TYR A 80 4.17 0.31 11.63
CA TYR A 80 4.62 1.25 10.59
C TYR A 80 4.40 2.72 11.02
N PRO A 81 5.00 3.19 12.13
CA PRO A 81 4.72 4.53 12.67
C PRO A 81 4.97 5.66 11.67
N ASN A 82 5.97 5.52 10.79
CA ASN A 82 6.31 6.51 9.77
C ASN A 82 5.74 6.16 8.39
N ARG A 83 4.92 5.10 8.29
CA ARG A 83 4.37 4.60 7.03
C ARG A 83 5.45 4.28 5.97
N ARG A 84 6.62 3.85 6.46
CA ARG A 84 7.73 3.33 5.66
C ARG A 84 7.93 1.86 5.96
N ASP A 85 8.03 1.05 4.93
CA ASP A 85 8.31 -0.37 5.02
C ASP A 85 9.67 -0.60 5.68
N GLY A 86 10.66 0.26 5.36
CA GLY A 86 11.97 0.33 6.02
C GLY A 86 11.94 0.38 7.55
N ASP A 87 10.93 1.03 8.12
CA ASP A 87 10.85 1.39 9.54
C ASP A 87 10.04 0.39 10.39
N LEU A 88 9.84 -0.84 9.89
CA LEU A 88 9.11 -1.89 10.59
C LEU A 88 9.65 -2.10 12.03
N THR A 89 8.82 -1.78 13.03
CA THR A 89 9.26 -1.71 14.43
C THR A 89 9.40 -3.06 15.13
N ASP A 90 8.77 -4.13 14.62
CA ASP A 90 9.04 -5.51 15.01
C ASP A 90 9.83 -6.24 13.92
N GLY A 91 11.14 -5.97 13.89
CA GLY A 91 12.08 -6.50 12.91
C GLY A 91 12.31 -8.02 12.99
N ARG A 92 11.67 -8.76 13.92
CA ARG A 92 11.82 -10.23 14.01
C ARG A 92 11.41 -10.95 12.72
N ALA A 93 10.51 -10.35 11.94
CA ALA A 93 10.10 -10.85 10.62
C ALA A 93 11.18 -10.62 9.53
N ARG A 94 12.06 -9.62 9.69
CA ARG A 94 13.13 -9.30 8.74
C ARG A 94 14.43 -10.01 9.12
N ARG A 95 14.51 -11.31 8.87
CA ARG A 95 15.82 -11.97 8.77
C ARG A 95 16.48 -11.53 7.47
N ARG A 96 17.23 -10.44 7.49
CA ARG A 96 18.24 -10.18 6.46
C ARG A 96 19.27 -11.33 6.57
N ARG A 97 19.30 -12.20 5.57
CA ARG A 97 20.42 -13.13 5.36
C ARG A 97 21.63 -12.36 4.85
#